data_AF-A0A7R7W886-F1
#
_entry.id   AF-A0A7R7W886-F1
#
_cell.length_a   1.000
_cell.length_b   1.000
_cell.length_c   1.000
_cell.angle_alpha   90.00
_cell.angle_beta   90.00
_cell.angle_gamma   90.00
#
_symmetry.space_group_name_H-M   'P 1'
#
loop_
_entity.id
_entity.type
_entity.pdbx_description
1 polymer ?
#
loop_
_entity_poly.entity_id
_entity_poly.type
_entity_poly.pdbx_seq_one_letter_code
_entity_poly.pdbx_strand_id
1 'polypeptide(L)'
;MKQLAVHIPQMVPGIRTALENDPTIPIKSLREQFDKLMLQPLLAVNHGEAMGSTVIVVDALDECEPEKDVEIILDLLPKIEMATNMAIRFFLTSLPELPIRLGFDQIDKSKYQNTVLQSLDADVIKHDIALYLREEFSKIQQRRQHDLPSGWPGDKRIEVLAIMACPLFIFAATVCRFVADRRFDPDERLQEFSTSSTGSKMDGTYRPVLNQLLVQDATGRNELIEKFQKIIGVIIILANPLSLNSLAEL
;
A
#
# COMPACT_ATOMS: atom_id res chain seq x y z
N MET A 1 2.60 -17.61 6.61
CA MET A 1 2.43 -19.07 6.87
C MET A 1 1.05 -19.62 6.53
N LYS A 2 -0.05 -19.14 7.13
CA LYS A 2 -1.40 -19.70 6.91
C LYS A 2 -1.80 -19.83 5.43
N GLN A 3 -1.61 -18.77 4.64
CA GLN A 3 -1.96 -18.77 3.21
C GLN A 3 -1.16 -19.80 2.42
N LEU A 4 0.14 -19.93 2.69
CA LEU A 4 1.00 -20.92 2.03
C LEU A 4 0.56 -22.35 2.35
N ALA A 5 0.22 -22.63 3.61
CA ALA A 5 -0.28 -23.94 4.02
C ALA A 5 -1.65 -24.30 3.42
N VAL A 6 -2.48 -23.30 3.09
CA VAL A 6 -3.74 -23.51 2.34
C VAL A 6 -3.43 -23.81 0.86
N HIS A 7 -2.43 -23.15 0.28
CA HIS A 7 -2.03 -23.37 -1.11
C HIS A 7 -1.23 -24.66 -1.32
N ILE A 8 -0.44 -25.08 -0.33
CA ILE A 8 0.37 -26.31 -0.30
C ILE A 8 -0.03 -27.11 0.95
N PRO A 9 -1.19 -27.79 0.93
CA PRO A 9 -1.69 -28.55 2.09
C PRO A 9 -0.72 -29.64 2.56
N GLN A 10 0.15 -30.13 1.68
CA GLN A 10 1.14 -31.17 1.97
C GLN A 10 2.19 -30.71 3.01
N MET A 11 2.39 -29.41 3.21
CA MET A 11 3.26 -28.91 4.30
C MET A 11 2.60 -29.01 5.69
N VAL A 12 1.27 -29.07 5.77
CA VAL A 12 0.54 -28.97 7.06
C VAL A 12 0.98 -30.04 8.07
N PRO A 13 1.18 -31.32 7.70
CA PRO A 13 1.71 -32.33 8.61
C PRO A 13 3.09 -31.94 9.17
N GLY A 14 4.00 -31.46 8.32
CA GLY A 14 5.34 -31.03 8.74
C GLY A 14 5.30 -29.85 9.72
N ILE A 15 4.46 -28.85 9.45
CA ILE A 15 4.24 -27.72 10.36
C ILE A 15 3.70 -28.19 11.71
N ARG A 16 2.70 -29.08 11.69
CA ARG A 16 2.09 -29.62 12.92
C ARG A 16 3.14 -30.36 13.75
N THR A 17 3.89 -31.27 13.14
CA THR A 17 4.96 -32.02 13.82
C THR A 17 6.03 -31.08 14.40
N ALA A 18 6.39 -30.00 13.70
CA ALA A 18 7.33 -29.02 14.23
C ALA A 18 6.80 -28.35 15.51
N LEU A 19 5.53 -27.93 15.53
CA LEU A 19 4.89 -27.28 16.69
C LEU A 19 4.61 -28.26 17.84
N GLU A 20 4.30 -29.52 17.55
CA GLU A 20 4.13 -30.56 18.57
C GLU A 20 5.46 -30.89 19.25
N ASN A 21 6.55 -30.95 18.49
CA ASN A 21 7.89 -31.21 19.01
C ASN A 21 8.47 -30.02 19.77
N ASP A 22 8.17 -28.80 19.34
CA ASP A 22 8.63 -27.57 19.97
C ASP A 22 7.52 -26.50 19.97
N PRO A 23 6.70 -26.45 21.05
CA PRO A 23 5.64 -25.46 21.19
C PRO A 23 6.15 -24.02 21.33
N THR A 24 7.46 -23.81 21.54
CA THR A 24 8.05 -22.48 21.73
C THR A 24 8.42 -21.79 20.42
N ILE A 25 8.34 -22.48 19.27
CA ILE A 25 8.69 -21.90 17.96
C ILE A 25 8.12 -20.49 17.72
N PRO A 26 6.85 -20.18 18.04
CA PRO A 26 6.29 -18.84 17.77
C PRO A 26 7.02 -17.67 18.46
N ILE A 27 7.76 -17.93 19.54
CA ILE A 27 8.53 -16.91 20.28
C ILE A 27 10.04 -16.98 19.98
N LYS A 28 10.46 -17.85 19.07
CA LYS A 28 11.87 -17.98 18.65
C LYS A 28 12.25 -16.94 17.61
N SER A 29 13.54 -16.91 17.27
CA SER A 29 14.06 -16.04 16.22
C SER A 29 13.35 -16.28 14.89
N LEU A 30 13.24 -15.23 14.05
CA LEU A 30 12.64 -15.33 12.72
C LEU A 30 13.30 -16.42 11.86
N ARG A 31 14.62 -16.57 11.99
CA ARG A 31 15.40 -17.61 11.29
C ARG A 31 14.96 -19.02 11.68
N GLU A 32 14.76 -19.28 12.96
CA GLU A 32 14.26 -20.58 13.43
C GLU A 32 12.81 -20.81 13.02
N GLN A 33 11.96 -19.79 13.12
CA GLN A 33 10.56 -19.89 12.66
C GLN A 33 10.49 -20.22 11.17
N PHE A 34 11.29 -19.54 10.35
CA PHE A 34 11.35 -19.78 8.92
C PHE A 34 11.84 -21.18 8.59
N ASP A 35 12.95 -21.63 9.21
CA ASP A 35 13.46 -22.97 9.00
C ASP A 35 12.40 -24.03 9.36
N LYS A 36 11.88 -23.97 10.59
CA LYS A 36 11.00 -25.02 11.14
C LYS A 36 9.60 -25.02 10.55
N LEU A 37 9.05 -23.86 10.18
CA LEU A 37 7.67 -23.75 9.74
C LEU A 37 7.55 -23.61 8.22
N MET A 38 8.57 -23.12 7.52
CA MET A 38 8.52 -22.91 6.07
C MET A 38 9.44 -23.86 5.31
N LEU A 39 10.76 -23.78 5.55
CA LEU A 39 11.75 -24.52 4.77
C LEU A 39 11.64 -26.05 4.96
N GLN A 40 11.73 -26.52 6.21
CA GLN A 40 11.67 -27.97 6.49
C GLN A 40 10.34 -28.61 6.06
N PRO A 41 9.17 -27.99 6.31
CA PRO A 41 7.92 -28.55 5.82
C PRO A 41 7.81 -28.57 4.29
N LEU A 42 8.35 -27.57 3.59
CA LEU A 42 8.40 -27.57 2.11
C LEU A 42 9.28 -28.70 1.56
N LEU A 43 10.43 -28.93 2.19
CA LEU A 43 11.36 -30.01 1.84
C LEU A 43 10.78 -31.41 2.07
N ALA A 44 9.91 -31.55 3.07
CA ALA A 44 9.26 -32.81 3.40
C ALA A 44 8.09 -33.16 2.47
N VAL A 45 7.68 -32.25 1.56
CA VAL A 45 6.59 -32.54 0.62
C VAL A 45 7.08 -33.50 -0.45
N ASN A 46 6.44 -34.67 -0.55
CA ASN A 46 6.74 -35.63 -1.62
C ASN A 46 6.32 -35.08 -2.99
N HIS A 47 7.31 -34.80 -3.84
CA HIS A 47 7.15 -34.17 -5.16
C HIS A 47 6.67 -35.13 -6.27
N GLY A 48 5.97 -36.22 -5.92
CA GLY A 48 5.53 -37.26 -6.86
C GLY A 48 4.38 -36.86 -7.77
N GLU A 49 3.65 -35.79 -7.41
CA GLU A 49 2.66 -35.14 -8.27
C GLU A 49 3.23 -33.83 -8.79
N ALA A 50 2.98 -33.51 -10.06
CA ALA A 50 3.46 -32.30 -10.72
C ALA A 50 2.96 -31.06 -9.96
N MET A 51 3.75 -30.57 -9.01
CA MET A 51 3.46 -29.34 -8.29
C MET A 51 3.68 -28.18 -9.26
N GLY A 52 2.60 -27.42 -9.48
CA GLY A 52 2.65 -26.21 -10.31
C GLY A 52 3.62 -25.18 -9.73
N SER A 53 3.98 -24.19 -10.54
CA SER A 53 4.76 -23.06 -10.05
C SER A 53 3.96 -22.25 -9.02
N THR A 54 4.60 -21.93 -7.90
CA THR A 54 4.01 -21.11 -6.83
C THR A 54 4.70 -19.75 -6.81
N VAL A 55 3.91 -18.67 -6.74
CA VAL A 55 4.42 -17.32 -6.49
C VAL A 55 4.02 -16.90 -5.09
N ILE A 56 5.01 -16.52 -4.27
CA ILE A 56 4.80 -15.98 -2.93
C ILE A 56 4.97 -14.46 -3.02
N VAL A 57 3.88 -13.75 -2.75
CA VAL A 57 3.87 -12.28 -2.69
C VAL A 57 4.14 -11.85 -1.25
N VAL A 58 5.17 -11.02 -1.05
CA VAL A 58 5.41 -10.31 0.20
C VAL A 58 5.16 -8.84 -0.08
N ASP A 59 4.06 -8.33 0.47
CA ASP A 59 3.64 -6.96 0.27
C ASP A 59 4.20 -6.06 1.38
N ALA A 60 4.69 -4.87 1.01
CA ALA A 60 5.24 -3.85 1.90
C ALA A 60 6.32 -4.38 2.87
N LEU A 61 7.40 -4.95 2.31
CA LEU A 61 8.50 -5.52 3.10
C LEU A 61 9.15 -4.49 4.05
N ASP A 62 9.10 -3.20 3.71
CA ASP A 62 9.55 -2.08 4.54
C ASP A 62 8.76 -1.90 5.86
N GLU A 63 7.52 -2.40 5.93
CA GLU A 63 6.71 -2.37 7.16
C GLU A 63 7.09 -3.51 8.15
N CYS A 64 8.16 -4.26 7.86
CA CYS A 64 8.64 -5.33 8.75
C CYS A 64 9.38 -4.75 9.96
N GLU A 65 8.83 -4.98 11.14
CA GLU A 65 9.47 -4.65 12.41
C GLU A 65 9.89 -5.90 13.18
N PRO A 66 11.11 -5.93 13.74
CA PRO A 66 12.15 -4.90 13.66
C PRO A 66 12.88 -4.86 12.30
N GLU A 67 13.43 -3.71 11.93
CA GLU A 67 14.12 -3.44 10.66
C GLU A 67 15.17 -4.52 10.27
N LYS A 68 15.90 -5.07 11.24
CA LYS A 68 16.86 -6.17 11.05
C LYS A 68 16.25 -7.45 10.44
N ASP A 69 14.95 -7.65 10.61
CA ASP A 69 14.26 -8.84 10.12
C ASP A 69 14.12 -8.81 8.59
N VAL A 70 14.15 -7.62 7.97
CA VAL A 70 14.20 -7.46 6.50
C VAL A 70 15.42 -8.15 5.91
N GLU A 71 16.61 -7.90 6.47
CA GLU A 71 17.86 -8.53 6.02
C GLU A 71 17.79 -10.05 6.17
N ILE A 72 17.21 -10.52 7.27
CA ILE A 72 17.01 -11.95 7.53
C ILE A 72 16.07 -12.55 6.48
N ILE A 73 14.96 -11.89 6.16
CA ILE A 73 14.02 -12.35 5.13
C ILE A 73 14.74 -12.45 3.79
N LEU A 74 15.45 -11.41 3.36
CA LEU A 74 16.17 -11.37 2.08
C LEU A 74 17.25 -12.46 1.98
N ASP A 75 17.92 -12.83 3.08
CA ASP A 75 18.84 -13.97 3.16
C ASP A 75 18.13 -15.35 3.11
N LEU A 76 16.89 -15.43 3.60
CA LEU A 76 16.17 -16.69 3.75
C LEU A 76 15.36 -17.10 2.52
N LEU A 77 14.73 -16.16 1.81
CA LEU A 77 13.89 -16.48 0.64
C LEU A 77 14.64 -17.28 -0.43
N PRO A 78 15.89 -16.94 -0.84
CA PRO A 78 16.62 -17.71 -1.85
C PRO A 78 16.89 -19.16 -1.43
N LYS A 79 16.93 -19.45 -0.12
CA LYS A 79 17.20 -20.82 0.38
C LYS A 79 16.05 -21.77 0.09
N ILE A 80 14.82 -21.28 -0.01
CA ILE A 80 13.66 -22.10 -0.41
C ILE A 80 13.79 -22.54 -1.86
N GLU A 81 14.13 -21.60 -2.75
CA GLU A 81 14.32 -21.91 -4.17
C GLU A 81 15.45 -22.92 -4.38
N MET A 82 16.57 -22.76 -3.66
CA MET A 82 17.71 -23.66 -3.78
C MET A 82 17.49 -25.05 -3.18
N ALA A 83 16.68 -25.15 -2.14
CA ALA A 83 16.53 -26.40 -1.39
C ALA A 83 15.37 -27.26 -1.90
N THR A 84 14.33 -26.65 -2.45
CA THR A 84 13.12 -27.37 -2.88
C THR A 84 13.18 -27.71 -4.37
N ASN A 85 12.63 -28.86 -4.76
CA ASN A 85 12.40 -29.17 -6.18
C ASN A 85 11.14 -28.47 -6.74
N MET A 86 10.58 -27.51 -6.00
CA MET A 86 9.39 -26.77 -6.37
C MET A 86 9.77 -25.49 -7.11
N ALA A 87 9.01 -25.14 -8.15
CA ALA A 87 9.17 -23.86 -8.83
C ALA A 87 8.53 -22.72 -8.03
N ILE A 88 9.16 -22.33 -6.92
CA ILE A 88 8.74 -21.22 -6.06
C ILE A 88 9.45 -19.94 -6.49
N ARG A 89 8.68 -18.88 -6.74
CA ARG A 89 9.18 -17.52 -7.02
C ARG A 89 8.66 -16.54 -5.99
N PHE A 90 9.46 -15.54 -5.66
CA PHE A 90 9.08 -14.47 -4.75
C PHE A 90 8.82 -13.18 -5.51
N PHE A 91 7.71 -12.51 -5.18
CA PHE A 91 7.39 -11.17 -5.65
C PHE A 91 7.30 -10.25 -4.44
N LEU A 92 8.18 -9.26 -4.37
CA LEU A 92 8.36 -8.39 -3.22
C LEU A 92 7.98 -6.96 -3.61
N THR A 93 7.19 -6.29 -2.79
CA THR A 93 6.96 -4.85 -2.90
C THR A 93 7.55 -4.18 -1.68
N SER A 94 8.15 -3.00 -1.86
CA SER A 94 8.62 -2.19 -0.73
C SER A 94 8.91 -0.75 -1.14
N LEU A 95 9.00 0.14 -0.14
CA LEU A 95 9.74 1.39 -0.29
C LEU A 95 11.26 1.14 -0.38
N PRO A 96 12.03 2.02 -1.05
CA PRO A 96 13.46 1.86 -1.24
C PRO A 96 14.26 2.34 -0.01
N GLU A 97 13.86 1.90 1.18
CA GLU A 97 14.54 2.24 2.43
C GLU A 97 15.95 1.61 2.51
N LEU A 98 16.79 2.15 3.38
CA LEU A 98 18.22 1.77 3.44
C LEU A 98 18.44 0.26 3.67
N PRO A 99 17.76 -0.41 4.63
CA PRO A 99 17.96 -1.85 4.88
C PRO A 99 17.56 -2.73 3.69
N ILE A 100 16.46 -2.38 3.04
CA ILE A 100 15.98 -3.05 1.83
C ILE A 100 17.08 -3.00 0.76
N ARG A 101 17.59 -1.79 0.48
CA ARG A 101 18.63 -1.58 -0.53
C ARG A 101 19.91 -2.35 -0.19
N LEU A 102 20.39 -2.24 1.05
CA LEU A 102 21.60 -2.94 1.50
C LEU A 102 21.42 -4.47 1.47
N GLY A 103 20.24 -4.98 1.79
CA GLY A 103 19.94 -6.41 1.70
C GLY A 103 19.97 -6.93 0.26
N PHE A 104 19.38 -6.20 -0.69
CA PHE A 104 19.43 -6.58 -2.11
C PHE A 104 20.80 -6.39 -2.76
N ASP A 105 21.63 -5.46 -2.28
CA ASP A 105 23.01 -5.28 -2.74
C ASP A 105 23.91 -6.49 -2.39
N GLN A 106 23.53 -7.27 -1.37
CA GLN A 106 24.20 -8.51 -1.00
C GLN A 106 23.77 -9.72 -1.84
N ILE A 107 22.67 -9.59 -2.59
CA ILE A 107 22.16 -10.64 -3.46
C ILE A 107 22.75 -10.46 -4.86
N ASP A 108 23.18 -11.55 -5.48
CA ASP A 108 23.61 -11.56 -6.88
C ASP A 108 22.49 -11.01 -7.78
N LYS A 109 22.78 -9.96 -8.53
CA LYS A 109 21.82 -9.27 -9.42
C LYS A 109 21.26 -10.17 -10.52
N SER A 110 21.90 -11.31 -10.82
CA SER A 110 21.35 -12.30 -11.74
C SER A 110 20.19 -13.12 -11.14
N LYS A 111 20.03 -13.10 -9.81
CA LYS A 111 19.01 -13.88 -9.09
C LYS A 111 17.69 -13.13 -8.87
N TYR A 112 17.61 -11.85 -9.18
CA TYR A 112 16.38 -11.09 -9.03
C TYR A 112 16.18 -10.08 -10.15
N GLN A 113 14.91 -9.75 -10.40
CA GLN A 113 14.52 -8.64 -11.26
C GLN A 113 14.02 -7.52 -10.37
N ASN A 114 14.54 -6.31 -10.58
CA ASN A 114 14.14 -5.13 -9.83
C ASN A 114 13.47 -4.14 -10.78
N THR A 115 12.31 -3.64 -10.38
CA THR A 115 11.59 -2.58 -11.09
C THR A 115 11.36 -1.43 -10.13
N VAL A 116 12.04 -0.31 -10.36
CA VAL A 116 11.86 0.90 -9.55
C VAL A 116 10.71 1.71 -10.14
N LEU A 117 9.56 1.69 -9.46
CA LEU A 117 8.36 2.39 -9.94
C LEU A 117 8.52 3.92 -9.90
N GLN A 118 9.37 4.44 -9.02
CA GLN A 118 9.63 5.87 -8.87
C GLN A 118 10.44 6.47 -10.02
N SER A 119 11.14 5.66 -10.82
CA SER A 119 11.93 6.10 -11.97
C SER A 119 11.20 5.96 -13.30
N LEU A 120 9.90 5.64 -13.28
CA LEU A 120 9.09 5.63 -14.50
C LEU A 120 8.94 7.05 -15.05
N ASP A 121 8.86 7.14 -16.38
CA ASP A 121 8.65 8.41 -17.06
C ASP A 121 7.35 9.05 -16.57
N ALA A 122 7.43 10.32 -16.18
CA ALA A 122 6.28 11.09 -15.72
C ALA A 122 5.18 11.16 -16.79
N ASP A 123 5.53 11.11 -18.08
CA ASP A 123 4.56 11.07 -19.17
C ASP A 123 3.82 9.73 -19.23
N VAL A 124 4.50 8.60 -18.94
CA VAL A 124 3.87 7.28 -18.83
C VAL A 124 2.92 7.25 -17.63
N ILE A 125 3.36 7.70 -16.46
CA ILE A 125 2.52 7.73 -15.25
C ILE A 125 1.29 8.62 -15.47
N LYS A 126 1.48 9.82 -16.04
CA LYS A 126 0.38 10.74 -16.36
C LYS A 126 -0.59 10.12 -17.36
N HIS A 127 -0.09 9.41 -18.38
CA HIS A 127 -0.93 8.71 -19.34
C HIS A 127 -1.81 7.64 -18.67
N ASP A 128 -1.21 6.79 -17.84
CA ASP A 128 -1.93 5.73 -17.13
C ASP A 128 -2.97 6.29 -16.15
N ILE A 129 -2.63 7.38 -15.44
CA ILE A 129 -3.58 8.09 -14.59
C ILE A 129 -4.75 8.65 -15.42
N ALA A 130 -4.48 9.28 -16.56
CA ALA A 130 -5.53 9.82 -17.42
C ALA A 130 -6.44 8.71 -17.95
N LEU A 131 -5.90 7.55 -18.31
CA LEU A 131 -6.67 6.37 -18.70
C LEU A 131 -7.58 5.90 -17.55
N TYR A 132 -7.02 5.75 -16.35
CA TYR A 132 -7.78 5.38 -15.15
C TYR A 132 -8.92 6.36 -14.85
N LEU A 133 -8.64 7.68 -14.89
CA LEU A 133 -9.64 8.72 -14.66
C LEU A 133 -10.77 8.66 -15.70
N ARG A 134 -10.46 8.46 -16.99
CA ARG A 134 -11.48 8.29 -18.05
C ARG A 134 -12.41 7.14 -17.73
N GLU A 135 -11.84 6.00 -17.35
CA GLU A 135 -12.64 4.82 -17.08
C GLU A 135 -13.51 4.97 -15.83
N GLU A 136 -12.97 5.50 -14.73
CA GLU A 136 -13.75 5.71 -13.51
C GLU A 136 -14.84 6.77 -13.69
N PHE A 137 -14.56 7.87 -14.39
CA PHE A 137 -15.60 8.87 -14.69
C PHE A 137 -16.67 8.35 -15.64
N SER A 138 -16.31 7.50 -16.61
CA SER A 138 -17.30 6.79 -17.45
C SER A 138 -18.22 5.92 -16.60
N LYS A 139 -17.68 5.19 -15.61
CA LYS A 139 -18.49 4.41 -14.66
C LYS A 139 -19.40 5.30 -13.80
N ILE A 140 -18.94 6.48 -13.38
CA ILE A 140 -19.76 7.44 -12.62
C ILE A 140 -20.90 7.96 -13.49
N GLN A 141 -20.61 8.39 -14.72
CA GLN A 141 -21.59 8.86 -15.69
C GLN A 141 -22.67 7.80 -15.97
N GLN A 142 -22.27 6.53 -16.18
CA GLN A 142 -23.22 5.43 -16.39
C GLN A 142 -24.17 5.21 -15.21
N ARG A 143 -23.69 5.40 -13.98
CA ARG A 143 -24.51 5.27 -12.76
C ARG A 143 -25.40 6.50 -12.48
N ARG A 144 -25.12 7.63 -13.13
CA ARG A 144 -25.75 8.95 -12.94
C ARG A 144 -26.27 9.53 -14.25
N GLN A 145 -26.65 8.69 -15.21
CA GLN A 145 -26.95 9.09 -16.59
C GLN A 145 -27.94 10.26 -16.73
N HIS A 146 -28.83 10.45 -15.76
CA HIS A 146 -29.84 11.51 -15.81
C HIS A 146 -29.32 12.87 -15.31
N ASP A 147 -28.18 12.86 -14.61
CA ASP A 147 -27.61 14.02 -13.93
C ASP A 147 -26.40 14.61 -14.68
N LEU A 148 -25.83 13.87 -15.65
CA LEU A 148 -24.57 14.23 -16.31
C LEU A 148 -24.67 14.21 -17.85
N PRO A 149 -24.11 15.22 -18.54
CA PRO A 149 -24.15 15.30 -20.00
C PRO A 149 -23.28 14.21 -20.64
N SER A 150 -23.58 13.85 -21.89
CA SER A 150 -22.71 12.95 -22.68
C SER A 150 -21.30 13.54 -22.84
N GLY A 151 -20.28 12.68 -22.73
CA GLY A 151 -18.87 13.11 -22.76
C GLY A 151 -18.36 13.79 -21.48
N TRP A 152 -19.17 13.87 -20.41
CA TRP A 152 -18.70 14.29 -19.09
C TRP A 152 -17.53 13.41 -18.59
N PRO A 153 -16.49 13.98 -17.95
CA PRO A 153 -16.28 15.41 -17.64
C PRO A 153 -15.53 16.20 -18.72
N GLY A 154 -15.20 15.56 -19.85
CA GLY A 154 -14.39 16.12 -20.93
C GLY A 154 -12.88 15.96 -20.72
N ASP A 155 -12.14 15.75 -21.81
CA ASP A 155 -10.71 15.43 -21.77
C ASP A 155 -9.85 16.48 -21.06
N LYS A 156 -10.18 17.78 -21.23
CA LYS A 156 -9.42 18.87 -20.60
C LYS A 156 -9.41 18.76 -19.07
N ARG A 157 -10.53 18.39 -18.45
CA ARG A 157 -10.60 18.23 -16.98
C ARG A 157 -9.84 16.99 -16.53
N ILE A 158 -9.87 15.92 -17.32
CA ILE A 158 -9.11 14.70 -17.06
C ILE A 158 -7.61 14.98 -17.12
N GLU A 159 -7.15 15.74 -18.10
CA GLU A 159 -5.74 16.13 -18.22
C GLU A 159 -5.26 16.94 -17.02
N VAL A 160 -6.05 17.93 -16.58
CA VAL A 160 -5.73 18.72 -15.38
C VAL A 160 -5.61 17.82 -14.15
N LEU A 161 -6.55 16.91 -13.95
CA LEU A 161 -6.52 15.97 -12.83
C LEU A 161 -5.35 14.99 -12.93
N ALA A 162 -4.99 14.53 -14.12
CA ALA A 162 -3.83 13.68 -14.32
C ALA A 162 -2.51 14.40 -13.99
N ILE A 163 -2.39 15.68 -14.34
CA ILE A 163 -1.24 16.53 -13.97
C ILE A 163 -1.17 16.73 -12.46
N MET A 164 -2.31 16.99 -11.82
CA MET A 164 -2.40 17.13 -10.35
C MET A 164 -2.02 15.84 -9.65
N ALA A 165 -2.52 14.71 -10.16
CA ALA A 165 -2.28 13.39 -9.60
C ALA A 165 -0.86 12.91 -9.75
N CYS A 166 -0.21 13.15 -10.89
CA CYS A 166 1.10 12.57 -11.18
C CYS A 166 2.14 12.97 -10.11
N PRO A 167 2.88 12.03 -9.49
CA PRO A 167 2.92 10.58 -9.77
C PRO A 167 2.00 9.71 -8.89
N LEU A 168 1.20 10.32 -8.01
CA LEU A 168 0.39 9.67 -6.99
C LEU A 168 -0.94 9.13 -7.55
N PHE A 169 -0.94 7.88 -8.00
CA PHE A 169 -2.16 7.19 -8.44
C PHE A 169 -3.27 7.18 -7.37
N ILE A 170 -2.89 7.13 -6.10
CA ILE A 170 -3.81 7.19 -4.96
C ILE A 170 -4.65 8.47 -4.94
N PHE A 171 -4.11 9.58 -5.45
CA PHE A 171 -4.86 10.82 -5.56
C PHE A 171 -5.98 10.70 -6.60
N ALA A 172 -5.67 10.20 -7.80
CA ALA A 172 -6.68 9.99 -8.83
C ALA A 172 -7.82 9.10 -8.34
N ALA A 173 -7.49 8.01 -7.64
CA ALA A 173 -8.47 7.13 -7.01
C ALA A 173 -9.31 7.84 -5.92
N THR A 174 -8.70 8.75 -5.17
CA THR A 174 -9.39 9.54 -4.14
C THR A 174 -10.34 10.55 -4.76
N VAL A 175 -9.94 11.25 -5.84
CA VAL A 175 -10.84 12.14 -6.61
C VAL A 175 -12.02 11.37 -7.14
N CYS A 176 -11.81 10.21 -7.77
CA CYS A 176 -12.89 9.38 -8.29
C CYS A 176 -13.87 8.97 -7.19
N ARG A 177 -13.36 8.54 -6.03
CA ARG A 177 -14.19 8.19 -4.86
C ARG A 177 -14.99 9.37 -4.33
N PHE A 178 -14.35 10.55 -4.23
CA PHE A 178 -14.97 11.79 -3.78
C PHE A 178 -16.11 12.24 -4.70
N VAL A 179 -15.87 12.22 -6.02
CA VAL A 179 -16.84 12.59 -7.05
C VAL A 179 -17.96 11.55 -7.18
N ALA A 180 -17.68 10.27 -6.89
CA ALA A 180 -18.67 9.20 -6.97
C ALA A 180 -19.68 9.17 -5.79
N ASP A 181 -19.48 10.01 -4.75
CA ASP A 181 -20.37 10.07 -3.59
C ASP A 181 -21.81 10.41 -4.02
N ARG A 182 -22.77 9.56 -3.64
CA ARG A 182 -24.17 9.70 -4.07
C ARG A 182 -24.92 10.87 -3.45
N ARG A 183 -24.37 11.46 -2.40
CA ARG A 183 -25.00 12.53 -1.63
C ARG A 183 -24.84 13.91 -2.29
N PHE A 184 -23.99 14.02 -3.30
CA PHE A 184 -23.59 15.29 -3.91
C PHE A 184 -23.62 15.21 -5.42
N ASP A 185 -23.70 16.38 -6.06
CA ASP A 185 -23.57 16.48 -7.51
C ASP A 185 -22.11 16.20 -7.95
N PRO A 186 -21.88 15.27 -8.90
CA PRO A 186 -20.53 14.95 -9.35
C PRO A 186 -19.81 16.10 -10.05
N ASP A 187 -20.52 16.96 -10.78
CA ASP A 187 -19.88 18.08 -11.49
C ASP A 187 -19.44 19.17 -10.53
N GLU A 188 -20.29 19.53 -9.54
CA GLU A 188 -19.95 20.46 -8.47
C GLU A 188 -18.71 19.98 -7.70
N ARG A 189 -18.67 18.68 -7.35
CA ARG A 189 -17.52 18.07 -6.68
C ARG A 189 -16.24 18.16 -7.52
N LEU A 190 -16.36 17.94 -8.83
CA LEU A 190 -15.23 18.02 -9.73
C LEU A 190 -14.69 19.45 -9.87
N GLN A 191 -15.57 20.46 -9.79
CA GLN A 191 -15.18 21.87 -9.86
C GLN A 191 -14.33 22.29 -8.65
N GLU A 192 -14.45 21.63 -7.49
CA GLU A 192 -13.60 21.89 -6.31
C GLU A 192 -12.10 21.66 -6.59
N PHE A 193 -11.77 20.80 -7.55
CA PHE A 193 -10.37 20.56 -7.96
C PHE A 193 -9.89 21.51 -9.05
N SER A 194 -10.79 22.29 -9.67
CA SER A 194 -10.43 23.25 -10.72
C SER A 194 -10.07 24.64 -10.18
N THR A 195 -10.53 24.99 -8.97
CA THR A 195 -10.36 26.32 -8.35
C THR A 195 -9.19 26.41 -7.38
N SER A 196 -8.57 25.28 -7.03
CA SER A 196 -7.58 25.16 -5.95
C SER A 196 -6.13 25.44 -6.39
N SER A 197 -5.93 26.25 -7.43
CA SER A 197 -4.61 26.60 -7.98
C SER A 197 -3.80 27.63 -7.18
N THR A 198 -4.23 28.01 -5.96
CA THR A 198 -3.57 29.04 -5.14
C THR A 198 -2.72 28.49 -3.99
N GLY A 199 -2.68 27.17 -3.79
CA GLY A 199 -1.89 26.50 -2.74
C GLY A 199 -0.78 25.59 -3.28
N SER A 200 -0.04 24.93 -2.37
CA SER A 200 0.90 23.86 -2.76
C SER A 200 0.14 22.71 -3.43
N LYS A 201 0.85 21.86 -4.19
CA LYS A 201 0.25 20.69 -4.85
C LYS A 201 -0.53 19.78 -3.88
N MET A 202 -0.11 19.72 -2.61
CA MET A 202 -0.81 19.00 -1.54
C MET A 202 -2.12 19.70 -1.12
N ASP A 203 -2.12 21.03 -1.07
CA ASP A 203 -3.30 21.79 -0.66
C ASP A 203 -4.44 21.62 -1.66
N GLY A 204 -4.15 21.75 -2.96
CA GLY A 204 -5.15 21.49 -4.01
C GLY A 204 -5.63 20.03 -4.08
N THR A 205 -4.84 19.11 -3.53
CA THR A 205 -5.12 17.67 -3.49
C THR A 205 -6.06 17.31 -2.33
N TYR A 206 -5.73 17.74 -1.10
CA TYR A 206 -6.43 17.27 0.09
C TYR A 206 -7.53 18.22 0.57
N ARG A 207 -7.45 19.52 0.25
CA ARG A 207 -8.41 20.51 0.74
C ARG A 207 -9.87 20.19 0.35
N PRO A 208 -10.22 19.82 -0.89
CA PRO A 208 -11.60 19.48 -1.23
C PRO A 208 -12.15 18.32 -0.40
N VAL A 209 -11.33 17.27 -0.24
CA VAL A 209 -11.67 16.06 0.52
C VAL A 209 -11.83 16.37 2.02
N LEU A 210 -10.91 17.14 2.59
CA LEU A 210 -10.96 17.52 4.01
C LEU A 210 -12.11 18.47 4.32
N ASN A 211 -12.37 19.45 3.44
CA ASN A 211 -13.48 20.38 3.61
C ASN A 211 -14.82 19.65 3.62
N GLN A 212 -15.00 18.61 2.79
CA GLN A 212 -16.23 17.82 2.82
C GLN A 212 -16.47 17.18 4.19
N LEU A 213 -15.43 16.67 4.87
CA LEU A 213 -15.58 16.08 6.20
C LEU A 213 -16.09 17.11 7.22
N LEU A 214 -15.82 18.40 6.99
CA LEU A 214 -16.23 19.52 7.84
C LEU A 214 -17.61 20.10 7.50
N VAL A 215 -18.23 19.69 6.39
CA VAL A 215 -19.56 20.17 5.95
C VAL A 215 -20.71 19.35 6.57
N GLN A 216 -20.41 18.27 7.29
CA GLN A 216 -21.41 17.61 8.13
C GLN A 216 -21.84 18.56 9.27
N ASP A 217 -23.01 18.32 9.87
CA ASP A 217 -23.68 19.23 10.80
C ASP A 217 -22.75 19.96 11.81
N ALA A 218 -23.12 21.18 12.20
CA ALA A 218 -22.24 22.05 13.00
C ALA A 218 -21.73 21.39 14.30
N THR A 219 -22.54 20.50 14.88
CA THR A 219 -22.19 19.68 16.05
C THR A 219 -21.13 18.64 15.71
N GLY A 220 -21.32 17.82 14.67
CA GLY A 220 -20.36 16.82 14.23
C GLY A 220 -19.04 17.41 13.74
N ARG A 221 -19.08 18.61 13.13
CA ARG A 221 -17.87 19.36 12.76
C ARG A 221 -17.02 19.72 13.97
N ASN A 222 -17.63 20.28 15.02
CA ASN A 222 -16.89 20.70 16.21
C ASN A 222 -16.31 19.50 16.95
N GLU A 223 -17.08 18.41 17.07
CA GLU A 223 -16.59 17.15 17.63
C GLU A 223 -15.43 16.55 16.83
N LEU A 224 -15.50 16.61 15.49
CA LEU A 224 -14.43 16.11 14.62
C LEU A 224 -13.15 16.94 14.78
N ILE A 225 -13.26 18.26 14.81
CA ILE A 225 -12.13 19.17 15.02
C ILE A 225 -11.50 18.91 16.40
N GLU A 226 -12.32 18.78 17.45
CA GLU A 226 -11.83 18.52 18.80
C GLU A 226 -11.10 17.17 18.88
N LYS A 227 -11.67 16.11 18.29
CA LYS A 227 -11.02 14.80 18.20
C LYS A 227 -9.70 14.86 17.41
N PHE A 228 -9.71 15.56 16.28
CA PHE A 228 -8.51 15.73 15.46
C PHE A 228 -7.41 16.45 16.24
N GLN A 229 -7.72 17.58 16.89
CA GLN A 229 -6.77 18.33 17.71
C GLN A 229 -6.24 17.50 18.88
N LYS A 230 -7.09 16.72 19.54
CA LYS A 230 -6.66 15.83 20.64
C LYS A 230 -5.70 14.74 20.16
N ILE A 231 -5.99 14.09 19.04
CA ILE A 231 -5.16 12.98 18.55
C ILE A 231 -3.88 13.53 17.90
N ILE A 232 -4.03 14.37 16.87
CA ILE A 232 -2.92 14.88 16.08
C ILE A 232 -2.08 15.87 16.88
N GLY A 233 -2.70 16.71 17.71
CA GLY A 233 -1.97 17.63 18.59
C GLY A 233 -1.07 16.89 19.57
N VAL A 234 -1.55 15.79 20.17
CA VAL A 234 -0.71 14.95 21.04
C VAL A 234 0.45 14.32 20.27
N ILE A 235 0.19 13.75 19.09
CA ILE A 235 1.25 13.16 18.25
C ILE A 235 2.31 14.22 17.89
N ILE A 236 1.89 15.42 17.49
CA ILE A 236 2.79 16.52 17.15
C ILE A 236 3.62 16.94 18.38
N ILE A 237 2.99 17.09 19.55
CA ILE A 237 3.69 17.47 20.79
C ILE A 237 4.67 16.38 21.23
N LEU A 238 4.34 15.10 21.04
CA LEU A 238 5.25 13.99 21.35
C LEU A 238 6.45 13.95 20.39
N ALA A 239 6.23 14.22 19.10
CA ALA A 239 7.29 14.23 18.09
C ALA A 239 8.17 15.50 18.18
N ASN A 240 7.57 16.65 18.45
CA ASN A 240 8.23 17.95 18.63
C ASN A 240 7.67 18.65 19.87
N PRO A 241 8.27 18.42 21.05
CA PRO A 241 7.80 19.01 22.29
C PRO A 241 7.77 20.54 22.24
N LEU A 242 6.77 21.13 22.90
CA LEU A 242 6.71 22.57 23.10
C LEU A 242 7.93 23.05 23.89
N SER A 243 8.42 24.24 23.54
CA SER A 243 9.49 24.87 24.31
C SER A 243 9.02 25.17 25.73
N LEU A 244 9.95 25.20 26.70
CA LEU A 244 9.65 25.59 28.08
C LEU A 244 8.98 26.97 28.17
N ASN A 245 9.35 27.92 27.30
CA ASN A 245 8.72 29.24 27.24
C ASN A 245 7.26 29.17 26.78
N SER A 246 6.97 28.33 25.78
CA SER A 246 5.60 28.10 25.30
C SER A 246 4.74 27.37 26.33
N LEU A 247 5.34 26.50 27.15
CA LEU A 247 4.65 25.84 28.26
C LEU A 247 4.39 26.78 29.43
N ALA A 248 5.26 27.78 29.65
CA ALA A 248 5.09 28.77 30.72
C ALA A 248 4.01 29.83 30.41
N GLU A 249 3.57 29.93 29.16
CA GLU A 249 2.52 30.84 28.68
C GLU A 249 1.12 30.19 28.60
N LEU A 250 1.00 28.90 28.90
CA LEU A 250 -0.27 28.15 29.01
C LEU A 250 -0.86 28.24 30.42
#